data_AF-A0A3C0V8J6-F1
#
_entry.id   AF-A0A3C0V8J6-F1
#
_cell.length_a   1.000
_cell.length_b   1.000
_cell.length_c   1.000
_cell.angle_alpha   90.00
_cell.angle_beta   90.00
_cell.angle_gamma   90.00
#
_symmetry.space_group_name_H-M   'P 1'
#
loop_
_entity.id
_entity.type
_entity.pdbx_description
1 polymer ?
#
loop_
_entity_poly.entity_id
_entity_poly.type
_entity_poly.pdbx_seq_one_letter_code
_entity_poly.pdbx_strand_id
1 'polypeptide(L)'
;AGVSAHNPDCIKRIADEGWEVDFFMTCFYFLTRKEPPGPVPQEAATLPIGYQFYAADPLAMTAVMRQVTQPCLGFKILGAGRKCASPAAVREAFRFAFEHIKPSDGVIVGMYPRFADEIGENAALVRELGKGANS
;
A
#
# COMPACT_ATOMS: atom_id res chain seq x y z
N ALA A 1 18.27 -10.05 -3.82
CA ALA A 1 17.54 -9.26 -4.85
C ALA A 1 16.23 -8.70 -4.27
N GLY A 2 15.57 -7.74 -4.92
CA GLY A 2 14.24 -7.22 -4.51
C GLY A 2 13.09 -7.72 -5.38
N VAL A 3 11.91 -7.95 -4.80
CA VAL A 3 10.69 -8.39 -5.52
C VAL A 3 9.55 -7.42 -5.30
N SER A 4 8.82 -7.08 -6.37
CA SER A 4 7.65 -6.20 -6.32
C SER A 4 6.39 -6.90 -6.80
N ALA A 5 5.27 -6.74 -6.10
CA ALA A 5 4.00 -7.35 -6.50
C ALA A 5 2.75 -6.51 -6.15
N HIS A 6 1.71 -6.72 -6.96
CA HIS A 6 0.34 -6.27 -6.66
C HIS A 6 -0.48 -7.31 -5.90
N ASN A 7 -0.20 -8.60 -6.11
CA ASN A 7 -0.90 -9.69 -5.44
C ASN A 7 -0.21 -10.05 -4.12
N PRO A 8 -0.89 -9.98 -2.95
CA PRO A 8 -0.33 -10.43 -1.68
C PRO A 8 0.13 -11.88 -1.69
N ASP A 9 -0.54 -12.77 -2.45
CA ASP A 9 -0.18 -14.19 -2.51
C ASP A 9 1.20 -14.43 -3.13
N CYS A 10 1.64 -13.55 -4.04
CA CYS A 10 3.00 -13.65 -4.60
C CYS A 10 4.05 -13.40 -3.51
N ILE A 11 3.83 -12.41 -2.65
CA ILE A 11 4.75 -12.10 -1.55
C ILE A 11 4.77 -13.27 -0.55
N LYS A 12 3.58 -13.74 -0.15
CA LYS A 12 3.44 -14.87 0.77
C LYS A 12 4.15 -16.11 0.24
N ARG A 13 3.90 -16.48 -1.03
CA ARG A 13 4.48 -17.67 -1.64
C ARG A 13 5.99 -17.63 -1.72
N ILE A 14 6.57 -16.49 -2.13
CA ILE A 14 8.02 -16.32 -2.21
C ILE A 14 8.67 -16.46 -0.82
N ALA A 15 8.03 -15.91 0.20
CA ALA A 15 8.50 -16.06 1.58
C ALA A 15 8.36 -17.51 2.09
N ASP A 16 7.22 -18.16 1.87
CA ASP A 16 6.97 -19.55 2.29
C ASP A 16 7.91 -20.55 1.60
N GLU A 17 8.24 -20.30 0.32
CA GLU A 17 9.19 -21.13 -0.45
C GLU A 17 10.66 -20.81 -0.13
N GLY A 18 10.94 -19.85 0.76
CA GLY A 18 12.29 -19.56 1.23
C GLY A 18 13.22 -18.95 0.17
N TRP A 19 12.70 -18.15 -0.75
CA TRP A 19 13.54 -17.48 -1.74
C TRP A 19 14.43 -16.42 -1.07
N GLU A 20 15.68 -16.34 -1.48
CA GLU A 20 16.64 -15.34 -1.00
C GLU A 20 16.34 -13.93 -1.58
N VAL A 21 15.51 -13.18 -0.86
CA VAL A 21 15.05 -11.83 -1.21
C VAL A 21 15.46 -10.85 -0.10
N ASP A 22 16.05 -9.72 -0.46
CA ASP A 22 16.53 -8.70 0.49
C ASP A 22 15.37 -7.87 1.06
N PHE A 23 14.36 -7.57 0.23
CA PHE A 23 13.17 -6.81 0.59
C PHE A 23 12.03 -7.04 -0.42
N PHE A 24 10.81 -6.76 0.01
CA PHE A 24 9.64 -6.72 -0.86
C PHE A 24 9.18 -5.28 -1.12
N MET A 25 8.69 -5.00 -2.32
CA MET A 25 7.89 -3.81 -2.61
C MET A 25 6.43 -4.24 -2.76
N THR A 26 5.58 -3.77 -1.87
CA THR A 26 4.23 -4.31 -1.69
C THR A 26 3.18 -3.27 -2.05
N CYS A 27 2.43 -3.51 -3.11
CA CYS A 27 1.35 -2.60 -3.48
C CYS A 27 0.19 -2.75 -2.49
N PHE A 28 -0.29 -1.66 -1.92
CA PHE A 28 -1.47 -1.70 -1.03
C PHE A 28 -2.77 -2.11 -1.76
N TYR A 29 -2.76 -2.22 -3.09
CA TYR A 29 -3.92 -2.54 -3.90
C TYR A 29 -3.64 -3.70 -4.86
N PHE A 30 -4.55 -4.68 -4.91
CA PHE A 30 -4.39 -5.87 -5.76
C PHE A 30 -5.01 -5.63 -7.14
N LEU A 31 -4.23 -4.92 -7.96
CA LEU A 31 -4.66 -4.41 -9.27
C LEU A 31 -4.65 -5.45 -10.38
N THR A 32 -3.87 -6.52 -10.27
CA THR A 32 -3.75 -7.57 -11.32
C THR A 32 -4.76 -8.70 -11.17
N ARG A 33 -5.73 -8.52 -10.29
CA ARG A 33 -6.79 -9.49 -10.01
C ARG A 33 -7.75 -9.61 -11.18
N LYS A 34 -8.13 -10.85 -11.51
CA LYS A 34 -9.09 -11.13 -12.59
C LYS A 34 -10.55 -11.07 -12.13
N GLU A 35 -10.82 -11.46 -10.89
CA GLU A 35 -12.17 -11.58 -10.33
C GLU A 35 -12.29 -10.78 -9.03
N PRO A 36 -13.40 -10.08 -8.77
CA PRO A 36 -13.56 -9.24 -7.57
C PRO A 36 -13.40 -10.01 -6.24
N PRO A 37 -13.03 -9.36 -5.12
CA PRO A 37 -12.90 -10.00 -3.80
C PRO A 37 -14.22 -10.55 -3.21
N GLY A 38 -15.35 -10.35 -3.88
CA GLY A 38 -16.68 -10.69 -3.41
C GLY A 38 -17.76 -10.22 -4.40
N PRO A 39 -19.06 -10.33 -4.05
CA PRO A 39 -20.14 -9.86 -4.89
C PRO A 39 -20.01 -8.36 -5.14
N VAL A 40 -19.98 -7.96 -6.40
CA VAL A 40 -19.92 -6.55 -6.82
C VAL A 40 -21.34 -6.00 -6.76
N PRO A 41 -21.63 -4.92 -6.00
CA PRO A 41 -22.93 -4.27 -6.04
C PRO A 41 -23.27 -3.89 -7.49
N GLN A 42 -24.49 -4.18 -7.92
CA GLN A 42 -24.95 -4.06 -9.31
C GLN A 42 -24.80 -2.63 -9.90
N GLU A 43 -24.62 -1.64 -9.02
CA GLU A 43 -24.43 -0.21 -9.33
C GLU A 43 -22.96 0.16 -9.66
N ALA A 44 -22.00 -0.73 -9.39
CA ALA A 44 -20.56 -0.50 -9.57
C ALA A 44 -20.01 -1.04 -10.90
N ALA A 45 -20.86 -1.16 -11.93
CA ALA A 45 -20.44 -1.47 -13.29
C ALA A 45 -19.68 -0.27 -13.88
N THR A 46 -18.44 -0.10 -13.47
CA THR A 46 -17.52 0.88 -14.04
C THR A 46 -17.11 0.44 -15.45
N LEU A 47 -16.97 1.40 -16.36
CA LEU A 47 -16.43 1.14 -17.69
C LEU A 47 -14.99 0.58 -17.57
N PRO A 48 -14.56 -0.39 -18.40
CA PRO A 48 -13.37 -1.23 -18.16
C PRO A 48 -12.00 -0.54 -18.25
N ILE A 49 -11.94 0.79 -18.29
CA ILE A 49 -10.74 1.53 -18.72
C ILE A 49 -9.77 1.81 -17.54
N GLY A 50 -9.82 1.02 -16.46
CA GLY A 50 -8.92 1.19 -15.33
C GLY A 50 -8.85 0.01 -14.37
N TYR A 51 -7.70 -0.12 -13.69
CA TYR A 51 -7.54 -1.05 -12.58
C TYR A 51 -8.52 -0.71 -11.45
N GLN A 52 -9.12 -1.74 -10.85
CA GLN A 52 -10.04 -1.59 -9.72
C GLN A 52 -9.25 -1.45 -8.41
N PHE A 53 -9.57 -0.42 -7.62
CA PHE A 53 -8.96 -0.16 -6.30
C PHE A 53 -9.98 -0.50 -5.22
N TYR A 54 -9.95 -1.72 -4.70
CA TYR A 54 -10.88 -2.12 -3.65
C TYR A 54 -10.41 -1.61 -2.28
N ALA A 55 -11.37 -1.12 -1.48
CA ALA A 55 -11.09 -0.55 -0.16
C ALA A 55 -10.50 -1.58 0.84
N ALA A 56 -10.77 -2.88 0.64
CA ALA A 56 -10.28 -3.95 1.49
C ALA A 56 -8.84 -4.39 1.18
N ASP A 57 -8.29 -4.02 0.02
CA ASP A 57 -6.98 -4.51 -0.41
C ASP A 57 -5.81 -4.11 0.50
N PRO A 58 -5.77 -2.88 1.04
CA PRO A 58 -4.71 -2.49 1.95
C PRO A 58 -4.59 -3.44 3.15
N LEU A 59 -5.73 -3.84 3.73
CA LEU A 59 -5.74 -4.79 4.85
C LEU A 59 -5.14 -6.14 4.46
N ALA A 60 -5.52 -6.67 3.29
CA ALA A 60 -5.03 -7.96 2.80
C ALA A 60 -3.50 -7.92 2.57
N MET A 61 -2.98 -6.87 1.92
CA MET A 61 -1.54 -6.74 1.70
C MET A 61 -0.78 -6.55 3.01
N THR A 62 -1.25 -5.68 3.91
CA THR A 62 -0.56 -5.43 5.18
C THR A 62 -0.57 -6.64 6.09
N ALA A 63 -1.61 -7.49 6.02
CA ALA A 63 -1.64 -8.76 6.75
C ALA A 63 -0.49 -9.69 6.32
N VAL A 64 -0.20 -9.78 5.01
CA VAL A 64 0.95 -10.55 4.51
C VAL A 64 2.28 -9.88 4.86
N MET A 65 2.38 -8.54 4.74
CA MET A 65 3.59 -7.80 5.12
C MET A 65 4.00 -8.08 6.57
N ARG A 66 3.04 -8.23 7.50
CA ARG A 66 3.31 -8.55 8.91
C ARG A 66 3.75 -10.00 9.15
N GLN A 67 3.49 -10.91 8.22
CA GLN A 67 3.84 -12.33 8.32
C GLN A 67 5.24 -12.64 7.78
N VAL A 68 5.74 -11.83 6.84
CA VAL A 68 7.08 -12.02 6.26
C VAL A 68 8.17 -11.34 7.10
N THR A 69 9.34 -11.97 7.16
CA THR A 69 10.48 -11.48 7.94
C THR A 69 11.24 -10.36 7.23
N GLN A 70 11.24 -10.37 5.89
CA GLN A 70 11.92 -9.37 5.08
C GLN A 70 11.27 -7.97 5.25
N PRO A 71 12.07 -6.89 5.21
CA PRO A 71 11.55 -5.54 5.10
C PRO A 71 10.62 -5.39 3.90
N CYS A 72 9.50 -4.69 4.09
CA CYS A 72 8.55 -4.38 3.04
C CYS A 72 8.48 -2.87 2.80
N LEU A 73 8.49 -2.46 1.53
CA LEU A 73 8.30 -1.09 1.07
C LEU A 73 6.92 -0.96 0.44
N GLY A 74 5.95 -0.50 1.24
CA GLY A 74 4.55 -0.35 0.84
C GLY A 74 4.35 0.79 -0.15
N PHE A 75 3.73 0.55 -1.30
CA PHE A 75 3.49 1.58 -2.32
C PHE A 75 2.02 1.67 -2.74
N LYS A 76 1.66 2.79 -3.38
CA LYS A 76 0.28 3.21 -3.68
C LYS A 76 -0.60 3.42 -2.45
N ILE A 77 -0.04 3.83 -1.30
CA ILE A 77 -0.85 4.13 -0.10
C ILE A 77 -1.94 5.19 -0.35
N LEU A 78 -1.72 6.09 -1.32
CA LEU A 78 -2.67 7.13 -1.75
C LEU A 78 -3.68 6.68 -2.82
N GLY A 79 -3.72 5.39 -3.18
CA GLY A 79 -4.66 4.85 -4.16
C GLY A 79 -4.51 5.49 -5.55
N ALA A 80 -3.28 5.80 -5.97
CA ALA A 80 -3.00 6.52 -7.22
C ALA A 80 -3.85 7.80 -7.37
N GLY A 81 -3.84 8.66 -6.34
CA GLY A 81 -4.55 9.95 -6.30
C GLY A 81 -5.96 9.89 -5.71
N ARG A 82 -6.54 8.69 -5.54
CA ARG A 82 -7.92 8.54 -5.04
C ARG A 82 -8.08 8.95 -3.58
N LYS A 83 -6.99 9.00 -2.81
CA LYS A 83 -6.97 9.50 -1.42
C LYS A 83 -6.35 10.90 -1.27
N CYS A 84 -6.28 11.68 -2.36
CA CYS A 84 -5.66 13.01 -2.35
C CYS A 84 -6.68 14.17 -2.37
N ALA A 85 -7.98 13.90 -2.15
CA ALA A 85 -9.03 14.94 -2.22
C ALA A 85 -8.93 16.01 -1.11
N SER A 86 -8.24 15.72 0.00
CA SER A 86 -7.99 16.68 1.08
C SER A 86 -6.75 16.30 1.89
N PRO A 87 -6.11 17.25 2.61
CA PRO A 87 -5.01 16.94 3.52
C PRO A 87 -5.36 15.89 4.58
N ALA A 88 -6.61 15.88 5.06
CA ALA A 88 -7.09 14.88 6.01
C ALA A 88 -7.13 13.47 5.39
N ALA A 89 -7.56 13.34 4.13
CA ALA A 89 -7.58 12.05 3.42
C ALA A 89 -6.16 11.52 3.16
N VAL A 90 -5.22 12.40 2.82
CA VAL A 90 -3.80 12.06 2.68
C VAL A 90 -3.26 11.58 4.02
N ARG A 91 -3.44 12.36 5.09
CA ARG A 91 -3.00 12.00 6.44
C ARG A 91 -3.56 10.65 6.88
N GLU A 92 -4.83 10.38 6.65
CA GLU A 92 -5.47 9.12 6.98
C GLU A 92 -4.85 7.93 6.23
N ALA A 93 -4.46 8.13 4.96
CA ALA A 93 -3.75 7.10 4.20
C ALA A 93 -2.36 6.78 4.80
N PHE A 94 -1.62 7.79 5.24
CA PHE A 94 -0.34 7.60 5.95
C PHE A 94 -0.54 6.92 7.30
N ARG A 95 -1.53 7.37 8.09
CA ARG A 95 -1.86 6.80 9.39
C ARG A 95 -2.18 5.31 9.28
N PHE A 96 -3.09 4.97 8.35
CA PHE A 96 -3.42 3.58 8.07
C PHE A 96 -2.18 2.77 7.72
N ALA A 97 -1.32 3.27 6.84
CA ALA A 97 -0.11 2.54 6.44
C ALA A 97 0.79 2.24 7.64
N PHE A 98 1.12 3.24 8.46
CA PHE A 98 2.02 3.04 9.59
C PHE A 98 1.42 2.22 10.75
N GLU A 99 0.10 2.21 10.93
CA GLU A 99 -0.56 1.34 11.91
C GLU A 99 -0.55 -0.15 11.50
N HIS A 100 -0.47 -0.44 10.20
CA HIS A 100 -0.67 -1.80 9.68
C HIS A 100 0.61 -2.47 9.17
N ILE A 101 1.72 -1.74 8.97
CA ILE A 101 3.01 -2.32 8.56
C ILE A 101 3.92 -2.61 9.76
N LYS A 102 5.04 -3.32 9.54
CA LYS A 102 6.02 -3.60 10.60
C LYS A 102 6.84 -2.33 10.93
N PRO A 103 7.42 -2.21 12.14
CA PRO A 103 8.34 -1.09 12.45
C PRO A 103 9.56 -1.01 11.52
N SER A 104 9.97 -2.14 10.93
CA SER A 104 11.07 -2.24 9.97
C SER A 104 10.66 -1.94 8.52
N ASP A 105 9.38 -1.72 8.26
CA ASP A 105 8.85 -1.46 6.93
C ASP A 105 8.85 0.05 6.62
N GLY A 106 8.81 0.37 5.32
CA GLY A 106 8.74 1.74 4.82
C GLY A 106 7.60 1.92 3.82
N VAL A 107 7.38 3.15 3.39
CA VAL A 107 6.42 3.47 2.33
C VAL A 107 7.08 4.23 1.17
N ILE A 108 6.63 3.94 -0.06
CA ILE A 108 6.99 4.67 -1.27
C ILE A 108 5.77 5.47 -1.69
N VAL A 109 5.87 6.79 -1.58
CA VAL A 109 4.77 7.72 -1.83
C VAL A 109 4.98 8.43 -3.15
N GLY A 110 4.05 8.23 -4.09
CA GLY A 110 4.02 8.97 -5.35
C GLY A 110 3.53 10.39 -5.13
N MET A 111 4.09 11.33 -5.89
CA MET A 111 3.83 12.76 -5.78
C MET A 111 3.88 13.44 -7.16
N TYR A 112 3.17 14.55 -7.31
CA TYR A 112 3.25 15.48 -8.44
C TYR A 112 3.44 16.91 -7.91
N PRO A 113 4.66 17.27 -7.46
CA PRO A 113 4.95 18.50 -6.71
C PRO A 113 5.01 19.76 -7.59
N ARG A 114 4.08 19.90 -8.53
CA ARG A 114 3.97 21.07 -9.42
C ARG A 114 3.25 22.24 -8.74
N PHE A 115 2.29 21.94 -7.87
CA PHE A 115 1.37 22.94 -7.30
C PHE A 115 1.49 23.08 -5.78
N ALA A 116 2.17 22.15 -5.11
CA ALA A 116 2.37 22.11 -3.67
C ALA A 116 3.71 21.42 -3.34
N ASP A 117 4.24 21.67 -2.13
CA ASP A 117 5.43 20.99 -1.60
C ASP A 117 5.04 19.61 -1.05
N GLU A 118 4.60 18.72 -1.94
CA GLU A 118 4.22 17.35 -1.57
C GLU A 118 5.43 16.57 -0.99
N ILE A 119 6.66 16.97 -1.32
CA ILE A 119 7.88 16.37 -0.74
C ILE A 119 7.93 16.68 0.76
N GLY A 120 7.85 17.97 1.11
CA GLY A 120 7.87 18.44 2.50
C GLY A 120 6.70 17.90 3.31
N GLU A 121 5.49 17.91 2.75
CA GLU A 121 4.27 17.39 3.36
C GLU A 121 4.38 15.89 3.66
N ASN A 122 4.76 15.08 2.66
CA ASN A 122 4.94 13.64 2.84
C ASN A 122 6.02 13.34 3.88
N ALA A 123 7.15 14.05 3.85
CA ALA A 123 8.23 13.86 4.82
C ALA A 123 7.81 14.26 6.25
N ALA A 124 6.95 15.28 6.41
CA ALA A 124 6.39 15.67 7.70
C ALA A 124 5.46 14.59 8.25
N LEU A 125 4.55 14.04 7.42
CA LEU A 125 3.64 12.96 7.81
C LEU A 125 4.40 11.70 8.23
N VAL A 126 5.49 11.33 7.54
CA VAL A 126 6.34 10.20 7.94
C VAL A 126 6.99 10.45 9.30
N ARG A 127 7.55 11.64 9.55
CA ARG A 127 8.18 11.97 10.84
C ARG A 127 7.20 11.95 12.00
N GLU A 128 5.94 12.30 11.74
CA GLU A 128 4.89 12.34 12.74
C GLU A 128 4.31 10.94 13.02
N LEU A 129 3.91 10.22 11.97
CA LEU A 129 3.12 8.99 12.08
C LEU A 129 4.00 7.72 12.11
N GLY A 130 5.20 7.77 11.54
CA GLY A 130 6.12 6.62 11.49
C GLY A 130 6.75 6.26 12.84
N LYS A 131 6.60 7.09 13.88
CA LYS A 131 7.16 6.85 15.22
C LYS A 131 6.30 5.94 16.11
N GLY A 132 5.06 5.64 15.71
CA GLY A 132 4.06 4.96 16.54
C GLY A 132 4.21 3.44 16.72
N ALA A 133 5.23 2.81 16.11
CA ALA A 133 5.39 1.35 16.14
C ALA A 133 6.34 0.81 17.24
N ASN A 134 6.79 1.68 18.15
CA ASN A 134 7.74 1.37 19.24
C ASN A 134 7.13 1.46 20.66
N SER A 135 5.81 1.40 20.81
CA SER A 135 5.13 1.37 22.12
C SER A 135 4.44 0.04 22.38
#